data_AF-A0A3B0BVE8-F1
#
_entry.id   AF-A0A3B0BVE8-F1
#
_cell.length_a   1.000
_cell.length_b   1.000
_cell.length_c   1.000
_cell.angle_alpha   90.00
_cell.angle_beta   90.00
_cell.angle_gamma   90.00
#
_symmetry.space_group_name_H-M   'P 1'
#
loop_
_entity.id
_entity.type
_entity.pdbx_description
1 polymer ?
#
loop_
_entity_poly.entity_id
_entity_poly.type
_entity_poly.pdbx_seq_one_letter_code
_entity_poly.pdbx_strand_id
1 'polypeptide(L)'
;MTQEGVPVDPETVEPIGSEAAETDLAGRQFEVEIVPGLDISPYPQVNNTIINDCTVIVSKIDYADLWGPPKSNVKTYQNVRLDRQAPPPDFQNVQVQINNRPAPSTMAGILVDHSLAEKYLQPGQKEYVQRKARDAMLQSRNTKKMMIVRRKQS
;
A
#
# COMPACT_ATOMS: atom_id res chain seq x y z
N MET A 1 -34.31 31.55 -13.82
CA MET A 1 -33.67 30.44 -14.55
C MET A 1 -32.76 29.73 -13.57
N THR A 2 -33.25 28.67 -12.94
CA THR A 2 -32.53 27.85 -11.96
C THR A 2 -32.06 26.59 -12.67
N GLN A 3 -30.74 26.39 -12.76
CA GLN A 3 -30.17 25.10 -13.14
C GLN A 3 -30.16 24.22 -11.90
N GLU A 4 -30.99 23.17 -11.93
CA GLU A 4 -30.98 22.09 -10.95
C GLU A 4 -29.70 21.26 -11.16
N GLY A 5 -28.85 21.21 -10.14
CA GLY A 5 -27.67 20.35 -10.11
C GLY A 5 -28.09 18.90 -9.92
N VAL A 6 -27.73 18.06 -10.89
CA VAL A 6 -27.95 16.62 -10.89
C VAL A 6 -27.35 15.97 -9.62
N PRO A 7 -28.07 15.09 -8.92
CA PRO A 7 -27.51 14.33 -7.81
C PRO A 7 -26.46 13.34 -8.35
N VAL A 8 -25.25 13.39 -7.80
CA VAL A 8 -24.18 12.44 -8.13
C VAL A 8 -24.36 11.23 -7.23
N ASP A 9 -24.81 10.10 -7.79
CA ASP A 9 -24.88 8.81 -7.09
C ASP A 9 -23.48 8.37 -6.58
N PRO A 10 -23.34 7.92 -5.33
CA PRO A 10 -22.05 7.54 -4.75
C PRO A 10 -21.67 6.06 -4.98
N GLU A 11 -22.12 5.41 -6.06
CA GLU A 11 -21.83 3.99 -6.31
C GLU A 11 -21.44 3.70 -7.77
N THR A 12 -20.25 4.13 -8.16
CA THR A 12 -19.46 3.41 -9.18
C THR A 12 -18.00 3.71 -8.96
N VAL A 13 -17.40 3.08 -7.94
CA VAL A 13 -15.96 2.81 -8.02
C VAL A 13 -15.82 1.76 -9.10
N GLU A 14 -15.58 2.21 -10.34
CA GLU A 14 -15.23 1.29 -11.42
C GLU A 14 -14.05 0.43 -10.95
N PRO A 15 -14.09 -0.90 -11.17
CA PRO A 15 -12.95 -1.74 -10.84
C PRO A 15 -11.75 -1.19 -11.60
N ILE A 16 -10.72 -0.78 -10.85
CA ILE A 16 -9.40 -0.46 -11.38
C ILE A 16 -9.04 -1.63 -12.31
N GLY A 17 -8.85 -1.31 -13.59
CA GLY A 17 -8.91 -2.25 -14.70
C GLY A 17 -8.17 -3.57 -14.46
N SER A 18 -8.64 -4.63 -15.11
CA SER A 18 -7.97 -5.94 -15.13
C SER A 18 -6.51 -5.78 -15.54
N GLU A 19 -5.60 -5.63 -14.58
CA GLU A 19 -4.17 -5.63 -14.84
C GLU A 19 -3.80 -7.00 -15.39
N ALA A 20 -3.16 -7.01 -16.56
CA ALA A 20 -2.71 -8.22 -17.21
C ALA A 20 -1.86 -9.04 -16.23
N ALA A 21 -2.21 -10.31 -16.09
CA ALA A 21 -1.42 -11.22 -15.28
C ALA A 21 -0.02 -11.36 -15.88
N GLU A 22 1.00 -11.30 -15.04
CA GLU A 22 2.36 -11.57 -15.47
C GLU A 22 2.63 -13.07 -15.43
N THR A 23 3.65 -13.56 -16.11
CA THR A 23 4.02 -14.98 -16.10
C THR A 23 5.26 -15.19 -15.25
N ASP A 24 5.27 -16.22 -14.40
CA ASP A 24 6.46 -16.62 -13.66
C ASP A 24 7.47 -17.39 -14.53
N LEU A 25 8.64 -17.70 -13.97
CA LEU A 25 9.70 -18.46 -14.67
C LEU A 25 9.25 -19.86 -15.11
N ALA A 26 8.19 -20.41 -14.53
CA ALA A 26 7.62 -21.71 -14.88
C ALA A 26 6.44 -21.60 -15.87
N GLY A 27 6.16 -20.40 -16.39
CA GLY A 27 5.04 -20.17 -17.30
C GLY A 27 3.67 -20.13 -16.61
N ARG A 28 3.62 -20.03 -15.28
CA ARG A 28 2.37 -19.91 -14.51
C ARG A 28 1.96 -18.46 -14.37
N GLN A 29 0.65 -18.25 -14.31
CA GLN A 29 0.06 -16.94 -14.08
C GLN A 29 0.45 -16.41 -12.68
N PHE A 30 1.07 -15.25 -12.65
CA PHE A 30 1.49 -14.51 -11.47
C PHE A 30 0.51 -13.37 -11.24
N GLU A 31 -0.44 -13.61 -10.34
CA GLU A 31 -1.42 -12.62 -9.92
C GLU A 31 -1.23 -12.23 -8.46
N VAL A 32 -1.35 -10.94 -8.20
CA VAL A 32 -1.28 -10.36 -6.86
C VAL A 32 -2.59 -9.64 -6.59
N GLU A 33 -3.22 -9.98 -5.47
CA GLU A 33 -4.45 -9.35 -5.02
C GLU A 33 -4.20 -8.43 -3.81
N ILE A 34 -5.12 -7.48 -3.63
CA ILE A 34 -5.16 -6.58 -2.49
C ILE A 34 -6.45 -6.87 -1.74
N VAL A 35 -6.35 -7.28 -0.48
CA VAL A 35 -7.51 -7.57 0.36
C VAL A 35 -7.50 -6.71 1.62
N PRO A 36 -8.66 -6.25 2.12
CA PRO A 36 -8.72 -5.49 3.36
C PRO A 36 -8.36 -6.36 4.56
N GLY A 37 -7.54 -5.82 5.46
CA GLY A 37 -7.18 -6.40 6.74
C GLY A 37 -7.82 -5.67 7.92
N LEU A 38 -7.08 -5.60 9.03
CA LEU A 38 -7.51 -4.96 10.28
C LEU A 38 -7.52 -3.43 10.18
N ASP A 39 -8.28 -2.76 11.03
CA ASP A 39 -8.28 -1.29 11.10
C ASP A 39 -6.90 -0.76 11.51
N ILE A 40 -6.45 0.32 10.86
CA ILE A 40 -5.37 1.14 11.42
C ILE A 40 -5.99 2.12 12.39
N SER A 41 -5.32 2.40 13.52
CA SER A 41 -5.69 3.54 14.35
C SER A 41 -5.08 4.79 13.69
N PRO A 42 -5.85 5.62 12.96
CA PRO A 42 -5.27 6.74 12.26
C PRO A 42 -4.97 7.89 13.22
N TYR A 43 -4.05 8.77 12.84
CA TYR A 43 -3.88 10.04 13.55
C TYR A 43 -5.14 10.91 13.37
N PRO A 44 -5.73 11.49 14.44
CA PRO A 44 -7.06 12.12 14.38
C PRO A 44 -7.09 13.46 13.63
N GLN A 45 -5.95 14.13 13.46
CA GLN A 45 -5.88 15.47 12.84
C GLN A 45 -4.84 15.49 11.71
N VAL A 46 -5.22 14.93 10.56
CA VAL A 46 -4.38 14.96 9.36
C VAL A 46 -4.84 16.11 8.46
N ASN A 47 -3.92 17.00 8.08
CA ASN A 47 -4.20 18.05 7.10
C ASN A 47 -3.83 17.62 5.67
N ASN A 48 -4.26 18.41 4.68
CA ASN A 48 -4.01 18.12 3.26
C ASN A 48 -2.51 18.02 2.91
N THR A 49 -1.64 18.75 3.62
CA THR A 49 -0.19 18.67 3.43
C THR A 49 0.34 17.28 3.78
N ILE A 50 -0.04 16.72 4.92
CA ILE A 50 0.37 15.38 5.34
C ILE A 50 -0.21 14.30 4.40
N ILE A 51 -1.44 14.49 3.92
CA ILE A 51 -2.05 13.59 2.91
C ILE A 51 -1.25 13.61 1.61
N ASN A 52 -0.86 14.81 1.14
CA ASN A 52 -0.04 14.96 -0.06
C ASN A 52 1.34 14.32 0.12
N ASP A 53 2.02 14.62 1.23
CA ASP A 53 3.34 14.04 1.54
C ASP A 53 3.29 12.51 1.62
N CYS A 54 2.20 11.96 2.19
CA CYS A 54 1.93 10.53 2.17
C CYS A 54 1.78 9.98 0.74
N THR A 55 1.06 10.67 -0.14
CA THR A 55 0.94 10.25 -1.55
C THR A 55 2.32 10.21 -2.22
N VAL A 56 3.12 11.24 -1.98
CA VAL A 56 4.45 11.40 -2.62
C VAL A 56 5.46 10.39 -2.08
N ILE A 57 5.47 10.08 -0.78
CA ILE A 57 6.37 9.05 -0.27
C ILE A 57 5.97 7.67 -0.80
N VAL A 58 4.66 7.39 -0.91
CA VAL A 58 4.15 6.13 -1.46
C VAL A 58 4.58 5.94 -2.92
N SER A 59 4.49 6.98 -3.75
CA SER A 59 4.92 6.90 -5.15
C SER A 59 6.42 6.61 -5.31
N LYS A 60 7.21 6.81 -4.26
CA LYS A 60 8.67 6.59 -4.21
C LYS A 60 9.07 5.26 -3.56
N ILE A 61 8.11 4.45 -3.11
CA ILE A 61 8.39 3.12 -2.54
C ILE A 61 8.93 2.23 -3.65
N ASP A 62 10.14 1.73 -3.51
CA ASP A 62 10.72 0.72 -4.40
C ASP A 62 10.50 -0.69 -3.84
N TYR A 63 10.75 -1.71 -4.66
CA TYR A 63 10.61 -3.09 -4.23
C TYR A 63 11.52 -3.42 -3.03
N ALA A 64 12.71 -2.83 -2.92
CA ALA A 64 13.65 -3.12 -1.83
C ALA A 64 13.20 -2.53 -0.49
N ASP A 65 12.48 -1.39 -0.51
CA ASP A 65 11.91 -0.77 0.69
C ASP A 65 10.97 -1.71 1.45
N LEU A 66 10.26 -2.59 0.71
CA LEU A 66 9.29 -3.53 1.26
C LEU A 66 9.93 -4.61 2.14
N TRP A 67 11.23 -4.88 1.95
CA TRP A 67 11.88 -6.06 2.51
C TRP A 67 13.04 -5.71 3.45
N GLY A 68 13.15 -6.47 4.53
CA GLY A 68 14.28 -6.39 5.45
C GLY A 68 13.82 -6.40 6.91
N PRO A 69 14.75 -6.27 7.86
CA PRO A 69 14.38 -6.24 9.26
C PRO A 69 13.53 -5.00 9.59
N PRO A 70 12.78 -5.04 10.71
CA PRO A 70 12.12 -3.87 11.27
C PRO A 70 13.09 -2.69 11.36
N LYS A 71 12.65 -1.54 10.86
CA LYS A 71 13.45 -0.34 10.78
C LYS A 71 12.53 0.86 10.66
N SER A 72 12.70 1.84 11.55
CA SER A 72 12.11 3.17 11.35
C SER A 72 12.94 4.00 10.37
N ASN A 73 12.28 4.89 9.65
CA ASN A 73 12.90 5.74 8.61
C ASN A 73 13.61 4.92 7.53
N VAL A 74 12.95 3.90 6.98
CA VAL A 74 13.39 3.25 5.73
C VAL A 74 13.52 4.31 4.63
N LYS A 75 12.51 5.18 4.55
CA LYS A 75 12.48 6.34 3.66
C LYS A 75 11.81 7.50 4.38
N THR A 76 12.20 8.73 4.10
CA THR A 76 11.60 9.93 4.71
C THR A 76 11.25 10.94 3.63
N TYR A 77 10.11 11.61 3.79
CA TYR A 77 9.72 12.71 2.93
C TYR A 77 8.92 13.73 3.73
N GLN A 78 9.50 14.93 3.92
CA GLN A 78 8.85 16.05 4.61
C GLN A 78 8.25 15.63 5.96
N ASN A 79 6.92 15.61 6.08
CA ASN A 79 6.19 15.33 7.32
C ASN A 79 5.96 13.84 7.60
N VAL A 80 6.37 12.94 6.70
CA VAL A 80 6.13 11.50 6.83
C VAL A 80 7.39 10.68 6.62
N ARG A 81 7.35 9.43 7.07
CA ARG A 81 8.36 8.41 6.85
C ARG A 81 7.72 7.07 6.55
N LEU A 82 8.47 6.22 5.86
CA LEU A 82 8.18 4.81 5.67
C LEU A 82 8.95 4.03 6.74
N ASP A 83 8.23 3.21 7.48
CA ASP A 83 8.76 2.32 8.51
C ASP A 83 8.45 0.87 8.14
N ARG A 84 9.38 -0.03 8.45
CA ARG A 84 9.11 -1.46 8.57
C ARG A 84 8.90 -1.77 10.05
N GLN A 85 7.66 -2.08 10.41
CA GLN A 85 7.28 -2.42 11.79
C GLN A 85 7.55 -3.90 12.07
N ALA A 86 7.41 -4.32 13.32
CA ALA A 86 7.50 -5.73 13.67
C ALA A 86 6.52 -6.55 12.82
N PRO A 87 7.00 -7.54 12.05
CA PRO A 87 6.16 -8.32 11.14
C PRO A 87 5.28 -9.30 11.92
N PRO A 88 4.00 -9.46 11.56
CA PRO A 88 3.29 -10.68 11.92
C PRO A 88 3.92 -11.88 11.17
N PRO A 89 3.63 -13.14 11.59
CA PRO A 89 4.10 -14.32 10.88
C PRO A 89 3.78 -14.24 9.38
N ASP A 90 4.74 -14.64 8.53
CA ASP A 90 4.60 -14.73 7.06
C ASP A 90 4.38 -13.43 6.27
N PHE A 91 4.37 -12.26 6.92
CA PHE A 91 4.21 -10.98 6.23
C PHE A 91 5.30 -9.97 6.61
N GLN A 92 5.63 -9.08 5.68
CA GLN A 92 6.26 -7.80 6.00
C GLN A 92 5.21 -6.78 6.41
N ASN A 93 5.51 -5.97 7.42
CA ASN A 93 4.64 -4.90 7.90
C ASN A 93 5.25 -3.55 7.54
N VAL A 94 4.72 -2.92 6.48
CA VAL A 94 5.23 -1.64 5.97
C VAL A 94 4.19 -0.56 6.24
N GLN A 95 4.61 0.53 6.88
CA GLN A 95 3.71 1.61 7.28
C GLN A 95 4.27 2.97 6.93
N VAL A 96 3.41 3.88 6.47
CA VAL A 96 3.72 5.30 6.43
C VAL A 96 3.30 5.91 7.76
N GLN A 97 4.23 6.59 8.44
CA GLN A 97 4.00 7.26 9.72
C GLN A 97 4.30 8.75 9.65
N ILE A 98 3.60 9.55 10.47
CA ILE A 98 3.88 10.97 10.62
C ILE A 98 5.16 11.15 11.44
N ASN A 99 6.04 12.04 10.98
CA ASN A 99 7.31 12.37 11.64
C ASN A 99 7.09 13.02 13.01
N ASN A 100 7.91 12.63 13.98
CA ASN A 100 7.95 13.21 15.33
C ASN A 100 6.58 13.21 16.05
N ARG A 101 5.73 12.22 15.77
CA ARG A 101 4.44 12.03 16.46
C ARG A 101 4.45 10.74 17.29
N PRO A 102 3.97 10.79 18.54
CA PRO A 102 3.73 9.57 19.31
C PRO A 102 2.64 8.73 18.66
N ALA A 103 2.58 7.44 18.99
CA ALA A 103 1.52 6.56 18.52
C ALA A 103 0.13 7.01 19.04
N PRO A 104 -0.95 6.87 18.26
CA PRO A 104 -0.96 6.39 16.87
C PRO A 104 -0.47 7.48 15.89
N SER A 105 0.44 7.12 14.97
CA SER A 105 0.98 8.03 13.95
C SER A 105 0.89 7.46 12.53
N THR A 106 0.24 6.31 12.37
CA THR A 106 0.10 5.61 11.09
C THR A 106 -0.87 6.35 10.17
N MET A 107 -0.39 6.65 8.97
CA MET A 107 -1.14 7.26 7.87
C MET A 107 -1.71 6.21 6.91
N ALA A 108 -0.92 5.18 6.66
CA ALA A 108 -1.24 4.05 5.80
C ALA A 108 -0.37 2.86 6.21
N GLY A 109 -0.85 1.64 5.96
CA GLY A 109 -0.08 0.45 6.20
C GLY A 109 -0.53 -0.73 5.36
N ILE A 110 0.44 -1.58 5.03
CA ILE A 110 0.22 -2.83 4.31
C ILE A 110 0.93 -3.98 4.99
N LEU A 111 0.37 -5.17 4.80
CA LEU A 111 1.03 -6.44 5.04
C LEU A 111 1.37 -7.07 3.68
N VAL A 112 2.65 -7.34 3.42
CA VAL A 112 3.08 -7.95 2.16
C VAL A 112 3.53 -9.38 2.43
N ASP A 113 2.89 -10.35 1.79
CA ASP A 113 3.16 -11.77 1.95
C ASP A 113 4.62 -12.12 1.56
N HIS A 114 5.30 -12.91 2.37
CA HIS A 114 6.70 -13.31 2.14
C HIS A 114 6.90 -14.12 0.85
N SER A 115 5.87 -14.79 0.32
CA SER A 115 5.93 -15.43 -1.00
C SER A 115 6.19 -14.43 -2.14
N LEU A 116 5.97 -13.14 -1.89
CA LEU A 116 6.28 -12.07 -2.84
C LEU A 116 7.72 -11.55 -2.72
N ALA A 117 8.50 -12.00 -1.72
CA ALA A 117 9.91 -11.63 -1.53
C ALA A 117 10.88 -12.48 -2.39
N GLU A 118 10.35 -13.35 -3.25
CA GLU A 118 11.11 -14.42 -3.91
C GLU A 118 12.32 -13.90 -4.71
N LYS A 119 13.49 -14.50 -4.45
CA LYS A 119 14.74 -14.24 -5.19
C LYS A 119 14.58 -14.41 -6.70
N TYR A 120 13.65 -15.27 -7.11
CA TYR A 120 13.42 -15.68 -8.48
C TYR A 120 12.38 -14.84 -9.22
N LEU A 121 11.78 -13.82 -8.58
CA LEU A 121 10.90 -12.91 -9.32
C LEU A 121 11.68 -12.19 -10.43
N GLN A 122 11.12 -12.23 -11.63
CA GLN A 122 11.62 -11.48 -12.77
C GLN A 122 11.49 -9.97 -12.51
N PRO A 123 12.26 -9.11 -13.21
CA PRO A 123 12.17 -7.66 -13.06
C PRO A 123 10.74 -7.12 -13.19
N GLY A 124 9.97 -7.58 -14.18
CA GLY A 124 8.55 -7.20 -14.35
C GLY A 124 7.71 -7.53 -13.12
N GLN A 125 7.88 -8.73 -12.55
CA GLN A 125 7.10 -9.17 -11.40
C GLN A 125 7.41 -8.36 -10.14
N LYS A 126 8.67 -7.95 -9.98
CA LYS A 126 9.07 -7.03 -8.89
C LYS A 126 8.43 -5.66 -9.07
N GLU A 127 8.40 -5.14 -10.29
CA GLU A 127 7.71 -3.89 -10.60
C GLU A 127 6.20 -4.02 -10.37
N TYR A 128 5.59 -5.14 -10.73
CA TYR A 128 4.17 -5.40 -10.49
C TYR A 128 3.82 -5.47 -9.01
N VAL A 129 4.59 -6.24 -8.21
CA VAL A 129 4.44 -6.28 -6.75
C VAL A 129 4.60 -4.89 -6.15
N GLN A 130 5.58 -4.12 -6.62
CA GLN A 130 5.79 -2.74 -6.20
C GLN A 130 4.58 -1.85 -6.53
N ARG A 131 4.00 -1.94 -7.74
CA ARG A 131 2.76 -1.21 -8.11
C ARG A 131 1.62 -1.59 -7.17
N LYS A 132 1.38 -2.88 -6.95
CA LYS A 132 0.33 -3.38 -6.04
C LYS A 132 0.53 -2.92 -4.60
N ALA A 133 1.76 -2.90 -4.11
CA ALA A 133 2.07 -2.39 -2.78
C ALA A 133 1.76 -0.89 -2.65
N ARG A 134 2.09 -0.09 -3.66
CA ARG A 134 1.75 1.35 -3.70
C ARG A 134 0.24 1.56 -3.70
N ASP A 135 -0.49 0.84 -4.54
CA ASP A 135 -1.94 0.92 -4.63
C ASP A 135 -2.60 0.52 -3.32
N ALA A 136 -2.16 -0.60 -2.71
CA ALA A 136 -2.63 -1.05 -1.42
C ALA A 136 -2.37 -0.02 -0.30
N MET A 137 -1.23 0.67 -0.33
CA MET A 137 -0.90 1.71 0.63
C MET A 137 -1.83 2.94 0.46
N LEU A 138 -2.16 3.32 -0.78
CA LEU A 138 -3.14 4.38 -1.05
C LEU A 138 -4.55 3.98 -0.63
N GLN A 139 -4.97 2.73 -0.88
CA GLN A 139 -6.24 2.20 -0.41
C GLN A 139 -6.31 2.17 1.13
N SER A 140 -5.23 1.77 1.80
CA SER A 140 -5.11 1.77 3.26
C SER A 140 -5.38 3.16 3.85
N ARG A 141 -4.73 4.19 3.28
CA ARG A 141 -4.93 5.58 3.70
C ARG A 141 -6.39 6.02 3.62
N ASN A 142 -7.10 5.61 2.57
CA ASN A 142 -8.47 6.05 2.32
C ASN A 142 -9.48 5.27 3.17
N THR A 143 -9.30 3.97 3.32
CA THR A 143 -10.23 3.08 4.05
C THR A 143 -9.94 3.01 5.55
N LYS A 144 -8.77 3.50 5.99
CA LYS A 144 -8.28 3.37 7.36
C LYS A 144 -8.14 1.90 7.80
N LYS A 145 -7.79 1.02 6.86
CA LYS A 145 -7.47 -0.39 7.11
C LYS A 145 -6.06 -0.71 6.67
N MET A 146 -5.42 -1.66 7.36
CA MET A 146 -4.25 -2.35 6.81
C MET A 146 -4.71 -3.10 5.56
N MET A 147 -3.99 -2.94 4.45
CA MET A 147 -4.26 -3.74 3.25
C MET A 147 -3.27 -4.88 3.16
N ILE A 148 -3.71 -6.04 2.71
CA ILE A 148 -2.86 -7.23 2.55
C ILE A 148 -2.59 -7.42 1.06
N VAL A 149 -1.31 -7.52 0.72
CA VAL A 149 -0.82 -7.78 -0.64
C VAL A 149 -0.27 -9.19 -0.67
N ARG A 150 -0.90 -10.07 -1.44
CA ARG A 150 -0.55 -11.49 -1.49
C ARG A 150 -0.74 -12.07 -2.89
N ARG A 151 -0.13 -13.22 -3.16
CA ARG A 151 -0.43 -13.98 -4.36
C ARG A 151 -1.90 -14.40 -4.34
N LYS A 152 -2.58 -14.22 -5.45
CA LYS A 152 -3.93 -14.76 -5.63
C LYS A 152 -3.81 -16.27 -5.77
N GLN A 153 -4.46 -17.01 -4.87
CA GLN A 153 -4.53 -18.46 -4.98
C GLN A 153 -5.49 -18.80 -6.12
N SER A 154 -5.02 -19.64 -7.06
CA SER A 154 -5.81 -20.16 -8.18
C SER A 154 -6.58 -21.40 -7.76
#